data_AF-A0A060BY88-F1
#
_entry.id   AF-A0A060BY88-F1
#
_cell.length_a   1.000
_cell.length_b   1.000
_cell.length_c   1.000
_cell.angle_alpha   90.00
_cell.angle_beta   90.00
_cell.angle_gamma   90.00
#
_symmetry.space_group_name_H-M   'P 1'
#
loop_
_entity.id
_entity.type
_entity.pdbx_description
1 polymer ?
#
loop_
_entity_poly.entity_id
_entity_poly.type
_entity_poly.pdbx_seq_one_letter_code
_entity_poly.pdbx_strand_id
1 'polypeptide(L)'
;MGDRPGTKLVDAIKEAAKDMQIVAEDLGALDDSVYRLKAYSQWPGMHIFEFGFDSKDPSNHDLPANYEPNSVAYIGTHDNQTLK
;
A
#
# COMPACT_ATOMS: atom_id res chain seq x y z
N MET A 1 -14.08 -5.12 18.42
CA MET A 1 -13.48 -5.25 17.07
C MET A 1 -14.05 -6.49 16.44
N GLY A 2 -14.87 -6.33 15.40
CA GLY A 2 -15.56 -7.44 14.75
C GLY A 2 -14.63 -8.35 13.96
N ASP A 3 -15.08 -9.56 13.69
CA ASP A 3 -14.37 -10.58 12.93
C ASP A 3 -14.18 -10.09 11.48
N ARG A 4 -12.96 -9.67 11.13
CA ARG A 4 -12.62 -9.23 9.77
C ARG A 4 -12.26 -10.48 8.94
N PRO A 5 -12.69 -10.58 7.68
CA PRO A 5 -12.46 -11.80 6.88
C PRO A 5 -10.98 -12.05 6.55
N GLY A 6 -10.15 -10.99 6.50
CA GLY A 6 -8.69 -11.09 6.40
C GLY A 6 -8.24 -11.97 5.23
N THR A 7 -7.39 -12.96 5.51
CA THR A 7 -6.82 -13.85 4.50
C THR A 7 -7.87 -14.65 3.75
N LYS A 8 -9.02 -15.01 4.39
CA LYS A 8 -10.10 -15.74 3.72
C LYS A 8 -10.68 -14.97 2.53
N LEU A 9 -10.75 -13.64 2.63
CA LEU A 9 -11.19 -12.79 1.52
C LEU A 9 -10.14 -12.73 0.41
N VAL A 10 -8.86 -12.62 0.79
CA VAL A 10 -7.74 -12.64 -0.16
C VAL A 10 -7.74 -13.94 -0.97
N ASP A 11 -7.91 -15.08 -0.30
CA ASP A 11 -7.97 -16.40 -0.93
C ASP A 11 -9.15 -16.52 -1.89
N ALA A 12 -10.34 -16.08 -1.46
CA ALA A 12 -11.54 -16.10 -2.29
C ALA A 12 -11.39 -15.23 -3.56
N ILE A 13 -10.76 -14.05 -3.44
CA ILE A 13 -10.48 -13.17 -4.59
C ILE A 13 -9.49 -13.84 -5.54
N LYS A 14 -8.39 -14.40 -5.02
CA LYS A 14 -7.38 -15.09 -5.84
C LYS A 14 -7.97 -16.33 -6.54
N GLU A 15 -8.90 -17.03 -5.92
CA GLU A 15 -9.58 -18.18 -6.53
C GLU A 15 -10.54 -17.75 -7.65
N ALA A 16 -11.39 -16.76 -7.36
CA ALA A 16 -12.46 -16.34 -8.27
C ALA A 16 -11.97 -15.46 -9.44
N ALA A 17 -10.88 -14.73 -9.25
CA ALA A 17 -10.37 -13.73 -10.21
C ALA A 17 -8.84 -13.80 -10.35
N LYS A 18 -8.34 -14.96 -10.80
CA LYS A 18 -6.91 -15.30 -10.85
C LYS A 18 -6.02 -14.29 -11.57
N ASP A 19 -6.54 -13.66 -12.63
CA ASP A 19 -5.78 -12.72 -13.46
C ASP A 19 -5.98 -11.25 -13.06
N MET A 20 -6.78 -10.99 -12.00
CA MET A 20 -7.04 -9.63 -11.54
C MET A 20 -5.78 -9.02 -10.93
N GLN A 21 -5.39 -7.86 -11.44
CA GLN A 21 -4.32 -7.06 -10.87
C GLN A 21 -4.92 -6.11 -9.83
N ILE A 22 -4.51 -6.28 -8.58
CA ILE A 22 -4.99 -5.48 -7.44
C ILE A 22 -3.81 -4.72 -6.85
N VAL A 23 -4.02 -3.43 -6.57
CA VAL A 23 -3.09 -2.60 -5.80
C VAL A 23 -3.74 -2.35 -4.45
N ALA A 24 -3.00 -2.57 -3.37
CA ALA A 24 -3.43 -2.21 -2.03
C ALA A 24 -3.16 -0.71 -1.83
N GLU A 25 -4.22 0.07 -1.58
CA GLU A 25 -4.07 1.41 -1.03
C GLU A 25 -3.82 1.26 0.47
N ASP A 26 -2.55 1.37 0.85
CA ASP A 26 -2.05 1.09 2.20
C ASP A 26 -1.38 2.31 2.82
N LEU A 27 -1.99 3.48 2.64
CA LEU A 27 -1.48 4.75 3.12
C LEU A 27 -1.91 5.03 4.58
N GLY A 28 -1.14 5.89 5.25
CA GLY A 28 -1.47 6.39 6.59
C GLY A 28 -1.03 5.48 7.74
N ALA A 29 -1.68 5.67 8.90
CA ALA A 29 -1.32 4.96 10.14
C ALA A 29 -1.95 3.56 10.18
N LEU A 30 -1.23 2.58 9.67
CA LEU A 30 -1.66 1.18 9.64
C LEU A 30 -1.22 0.41 10.88
N ASP A 31 -2.04 -0.54 11.32
CA ASP A 31 -1.70 -1.51 12.36
C ASP A 31 -0.97 -2.73 11.76
N ASP A 32 -0.25 -3.48 12.61
CA ASP A 32 0.50 -4.68 12.20
C ASP A 32 -0.36 -5.74 11.48
N SER A 33 -1.67 -5.77 11.72
CA SER A 33 -2.56 -6.73 11.07
C SER A 33 -2.74 -6.40 9.58
N VAL A 34 -2.72 -5.11 9.22
CA VAL A 34 -2.78 -4.67 7.82
C VAL A 34 -1.48 -5.01 7.09
N TYR A 35 -0.32 -4.73 7.70
CA TYR A 35 0.97 -5.09 7.10
C TYR A 35 1.09 -6.59 6.85
N ARG A 36 0.65 -7.42 7.82
CA ARG A 36 0.60 -8.88 7.65
C ARG A 36 -0.34 -9.31 6.53
N LEU A 37 -1.50 -8.66 6.38
CA LEU A 37 -2.46 -8.99 5.34
C LEU A 37 -1.98 -8.58 3.94
N LYS A 38 -1.36 -7.40 3.79
CA LYS A 38 -0.71 -6.95 2.55
C LYS A 38 0.41 -7.90 2.15
N ALA A 39 1.28 -8.25 3.10
CA ALA A 39 2.34 -9.23 2.87
C ALA A 39 1.76 -10.59 2.46
N TYR A 40 0.64 -11.03 3.06
CA TYR A 40 -0.03 -12.27 2.66
C TYR A 40 -0.64 -12.20 1.26
N SER A 41 -1.25 -11.07 0.89
CA SER A 41 -1.89 -10.91 -0.41
C SER A 41 -0.89 -10.87 -1.56
N GLN A 42 0.35 -10.43 -1.32
CA GLN A 42 1.38 -10.21 -2.34
C GLN A 42 0.96 -9.15 -3.38
N TRP A 43 -0.11 -8.39 -3.10
CA TRP A 43 -0.50 -7.26 -3.94
C TRP A 43 0.47 -6.09 -3.72
N PRO A 44 0.84 -5.35 -4.79
CA PRO A 44 1.65 -4.16 -4.65
C PRO A 44 0.98 -3.14 -3.74
N GLY A 45 1.78 -2.48 -2.89
CA GLY A 45 1.34 -1.30 -2.13
C GLY A 45 1.53 0.00 -2.90
N MET A 46 1.30 1.11 -2.22
CA MET A 46 1.44 2.46 -2.77
C MET A 46 2.54 3.25 -2.08
N HIS A 47 3.24 4.06 -2.88
CA HIS A 47 4.13 5.11 -2.40
C HIS A 47 3.68 6.45 -2.96
N ILE A 48 3.67 7.50 -2.14
CA ILE A 48 3.30 8.86 -2.53
C ILE A 48 4.52 9.76 -2.38
N PHE A 49 5.12 10.15 -3.51
CA PHE A 49 6.35 10.96 -3.54
C PHE A 49 6.24 12.25 -2.73
N GLU A 50 5.08 12.93 -2.77
CA GLU A 50 4.82 14.12 -1.96
C GLU A 50 5.06 13.90 -0.46
N PHE A 51 4.70 12.72 0.08
CA PHE A 51 4.85 12.41 1.50
C PHE A 51 6.30 12.06 1.89
N GLY A 52 7.14 11.69 0.92
CA GLY A 52 8.53 11.30 1.16
C GLY A 52 9.37 12.42 1.77
N PHE A 53 9.00 13.69 1.53
CA PHE A 53 9.78 14.87 1.93
C PHE A 53 9.14 15.70 3.05
N ASP A 54 8.01 15.24 3.61
CA ASP A 54 7.32 15.93 4.71
C ASP A 54 8.06 15.84 6.06
N SER A 55 9.01 14.92 6.17
CA SER A 55 9.88 14.75 7.33
C SER A 55 11.35 14.63 6.92
N LYS A 56 12.25 14.82 7.89
CA LYS A 56 13.69 14.54 7.72
C LYS A 56 14.05 13.09 8.11
N ASP A 57 13.06 12.23 8.29
CA ASP A 57 13.28 10.85 8.69
C ASP A 57 13.75 10.02 7.49
N PRO A 58 15.01 9.52 7.46
CA PRO A 58 15.50 8.70 6.35
C PRO A 58 14.80 7.34 6.26
N SER A 59 14.05 6.93 7.28
CA SER A 59 13.25 5.70 7.28
C SER A 59 11.81 5.91 6.76
N ASN A 60 11.46 7.13 6.35
CA ASN A 60 10.15 7.41 5.77
C ASN A 60 9.90 6.47 4.57
N HIS A 61 8.81 5.70 4.67
CA HIS A 61 8.38 4.73 3.66
C HIS A 61 8.26 5.37 2.26
N ASP A 62 7.77 6.61 2.19
CA ASP A 62 7.51 7.31 0.95
C ASP A 62 8.77 8.00 0.33
N LEU A 63 9.95 7.85 0.94
CA LEU A 63 11.20 8.26 0.31
C LEU A 63 11.56 7.33 -0.85
N PRO A 64 11.94 7.84 -2.04
CA PRO A 64 12.28 7.01 -3.20
C PRO A 64 13.37 5.96 -2.96
N ALA A 65 14.28 6.21 -2.03
CA ALA A 65 15.32 5.26 -1.65
C ALA A 65 14.78 4.02 -0.91
N ASN A 66 13.56 4.10 -0.38
CA ASN A 66 12.93 3.07 0.46
C ASN A 66 11.81 2.30 -0.27
N TYR A 67 11.51 2.61 -1.54
CA TYR A 67 10.45 1.95 -2.28
C TYR A 67 10.69 0.45 -2.46
N GLU A 68 9.72 -0.39 -2.09
CA GLU A 68 9.78 -1.80 -2.40
C GLU A 68 9.51 -2.06 -3.90
N PRO A 69 10.15 -3.08 -4.51
CA PRO A 69 9.90 -3.42 -5.91
C PRO A 69 8.44 -3.76 -6.23
N ASN A 70 7.72 -4.37 -5.27
CA ASN A 70 6.30 -4.70 -5.43
C ASN A 70 5.43 -3.55 -4.93
N SER A 71 5.47 -2.44 -5.65
CA SER A 71 4.71 -1.23 -5.31
C SER A 71 4.35 -0.43 -6.56
N VAL A 72 3.44 0.53 -6.38
CA VAL A 72 3.13 1.55 -7.36
C VAL A 72 3.42 2.91 -6.75
N ALA A 73 4.37 3.63 -7.33
CA ALA A 73 4.73 4.97 -6.91
C ALA A 73 3.95 6.01 -7.71
N TYR A 74 3.34 6.95 -7.01
CA TYR A 74 2.67 8.12 -7.57
C TYR A 74 3.38 9.38 -7.12
N ILE A 75 3.32 10.43 -7.93
CA ILE A 75 3.76 11.77 -7.50
C ILE A 75 2.85 12.23 -6.34
N GLY A 76 1.55 12.21 -6.59
CA GLY A 76 0.45 12.43 -5.68
C GLY A 76 -0.79 11.71 -6.21
N THR A 77 -1.82 11.52 -5.39
CA THR A 77 -3.13 11.00 -5.83
C THR A 77 -4.08 12.14 -6.19
N HIS A 78 -5.35 11.84 -6.45
CA HIS A 78 -6.39 12.85 -6.61
C HIS A 78 -6.75 13.59 -5.30
N ASP A 79 -6.33 13.08 -4.15
CA ASP A 79 -6.49 13.73 -2.84
C ASP A 79 -5.37 14.73 -2.54
N ASN A 80 -4.30 14.71 -3.34
CA ASN A 80 -3.14 15.59 -3.21
C ASN A 80 -3.31 16.90 -4.00
N GLN A 81 -2.62 17.96 -3.55
CA GLN A 81 -2.48 19.16 -4.37
C GLN A 81 -1.48 18.90 -5.51
N THR A 82 -1.78 19.39 -6.71
CA THR A 82 -0.86 19.24 -7.84
C THR A 82 0.49 19.90 -7.58
N LEU A 83 1.58 19.22 -7.94
CA LEU A 83 2.89 19.85 -8.07
C LEU A 83 2.94 20.87 -9.22
N LYS A 84 3.88 21.81 -9.14
CA LYS A 84 4.11 22.86 -10.17
C LYS A 84 5.17 22.46 -11.17
#